data_AF-A0A967WMD9-F1
#
_entry.id   AF-A0A967WMD9-F1
#
_cell.length_a   1.000
_cell.length_b   1.000
_cell.length_c   1.000
_cell.angle_alpha   90.00
_cell.angle_beta   90.00
_cell.angle_gamma   90.00
#
_symmetry.space_group_name_H-M   'P 1'
#
loop_
_entity.id
_entity.type
_entity.pdbx_description
1 polymer ?
#
loop_
_entity_poly.entity_id
_entity_poly.type
_entity_poly.pdbx_seq_one_letter_code
_entity_poly.pdbx_strand_id
1 'polypeptide(L)'
;MKLKIKDGRAVKAKQAPKPKKIDTSTKNKAVGLFKKKGLDGNGRFPSVSRALSAAWDALGKLGLGPGQVVTADLFKGDKGSRLIDLEWANTTDDPFMPGARVPNSGLAISWTKMDNGKFEVLCYLS
;
A
#
# COMPACT_ATOMS: atom_id res chain seq x y z
N MET A 1 11.18 16.74 -28.35
CA MET A 1 9.71 16.86 -28.45
C MET A 1 9.32 16.77 -29.92
N LYS A 2 8.80 15.63 -30.38
CA LYS A 2 8.25 15.47 -31.74
C LYS A 2 6.95 14.68 -31.64
N LEU A 3 5.84 15.33 -32.02
CA LEU A 3 4.51 14.75 -32.15
C LEU A 3 4.43 14.02 -33.50
N LYS A 4 3.91 12.79 -33.51
CA LYS A 4 3.36 12.16 -34.73
C LYS A 4 1.84 12.10 -34.59
N ILE A 5 1.15 12.58 -35.63
CA ILE A 5 -0.31 12.69 -35.72
C ILE A 5 -0.80 11.58 -36.65
N LYS A 6 -1.76 10.78 -36.19
CA LYS A 6 -2.77 10.11 -37.01
C LYS A 6 -4.08 10.12 -36.22
N ASP A 7 -5.14 10.61 -36.86
CA ASP A 7 -6.54 10.61 -36.40
C ASP A 7 -6.91 11.54 -35.22
N GLY A 8 -6.83 12.85 -35.48
CA GLY A 8 -7.90 13.83 -35.18
C GLY A 8 -8.35 14.10 -33.73
N ARG A 9 -7.90 13.36 -32.72
CA ARG A 9 -8.04 13.70 -31.30
C ARG A 9 -6.70 13.53 -30.63
N ALA A 10 -6.02 14.65 -30.38
CA ALA A 10 -4.97 14.68 -29.38
C ALA A 10 -5.63 14.42 -28.01
N VAL A 11 -5.73 13.15 -27.62
CA VAL A 11 -5.93 12.81 -26.22
C VAL A 11 -4.67 13.31 -25.52
N LYS A 12 -4.76 14.47 -24.86
CA LYS A 12 -3.72 14.90 -23.92
C LYS A 12 -3.54 13.72 -22.98
N ALA A 13 -2.37 13.08 -23.02
CA ALA A 13 -2.03 12.09 -22.01
C ALA A 13 -2.27 12.77 -20.66
N LYS A 14 -3.23 12.26 -19.88
CA LYS A 14 -3.50 12.79 -18.55
C LYS A 14 -2.19 12.66 -17.79
N GLN A 15 -1.63 13.80 -17.40
CA GLN A 15 -0.35 13.85 -16.75
C GLN A 15 -0.48 13.12 -15.41
N ALA A 16 0.48 12.23 -15.10
CA ALA A 16 0.46 11.51 -13.83
C ALA A 16 0.34 12.51 -12.66
N PRO A 17 -0.49 12.21 -11.64
CA PRO A 17 -0.68 13.13 -10.52
C PRO A 17 0.64 13.40 -9.81
N LYS A 18 0.83 14.64 -9.35
CA LYS A 18 2.05 15.07 -8.67
C LYS A 18 2.24 14.26 -7.37
N PRO A 19 3.48 13.86 -7.01
CA PRO A 19 3.73 13.17 -5.76
C PRO A 19 3.22 13.96 -4.55
N LYS A 20 2.62 13.27 -3.58
CA LYS A 20 2.05 13.88 -2.38
C LYS A 20 2.56 13.16 -1.14
N LYS A 21 3.19 13.93 -0.23
CA LYS A 21 3.77 13.42 1.01
C LYS A 21 2.68 13.03 2.02
N ILE A 22 2.98 12.02 2.84
CA ILE A 22 2.20 11.71 4.04
C ILE A 22 2.67 12.62 5.18
N ASP A 23 1.72 13.26 5.85
CA ASP A 23 1.94 14.06 7.06
C ASP A 23 1.95 13.22 8.36
N THR A 24 2.44 13.81 9.45
CA THR A 24 2.53 13.14 10.76
C THR A 24 1.16 12.73 11.32
N SER A 25 0.10 13.50 11.05
CA SER A 25 -1.26 13.17 11.54
C SER A 25 -1.76 11.87 10.91
N THR A 26 -1.53 11.71 9.61
CA THR A 26 -1.85 10.52 8.83
C THR A 26 -1.04 9.33 9.29
N LYS A 27 0.27 9.50 9.55
CA LYS A 27 1.10 8.43 10.15
C LYS A 27 0.55 7.97 11.49
N ASN A 28 0.20 8.89 12.38
CA ASN A 28 -0.35 8.56 13.70
C ASN A 28 -1.71 7.85 13.61
N LYS A 29 -2.57 8.26 12.67
CA LYS A 29 -3.84 7.57 12.39
C LYS A 29 -3.60 6.14 11.89
N ALA A 30 -2.63 5.95 11.00
CA ALA A 30 -2.26 4.62 10.50
C ALA A 30 -1.81 3.70 11.62
N VAL A 31 -0.94 4.16 12.53
CA VAL A 31 -0.51 3.40 13.72
C VAL A 31 -1.72 2.94 14.55
N GLY A 32 -2.66 3.85 14.83
CA GLY A 32 -3.88 3.51 15.56
C GLY A 32 -4.76 2.47 14.85
N LEU A 33 -4.85 2.54 13.52
CA LEU A 33 -5.61 1.57 12.72
C LEU A 33 -4.91 0.21 12.66
N PHE A 34 -3.59 0.17 12.52
CA PHE A 34 -2.81 -1.06 12.55
C PHE A 34 -2.94 -1.78 13.89
N LYS A 35 -2.81 -1.05 15.01
CA LYS A 35 -3.04 -1.61 16.34
C LYS A 35 -4.44 -2.21 16.49
N LYS A 36 -5.49 -1.52 16.04
CA LYS A 36 -6.87 -2.03 16.06
C LYS A 36 -7.06 -3.30 15.24
N LYS A 37 -6.25 -3.50 14.20
CA LYS A 37 -6.26 -4.70 13.35
C LYS A 37 -5.30 -5.79 13.84
N GLY A 38 -4.54 -5.56 14.92
CA GLY A 38 -3.53 -6.49 15.44
C GLY A 38 -2.24 -6.55 14.60
N LEU A 39 -1.96 -5.54 13.79
CA LEU A 39 -0.78 -5.45 12.94
C LEU A 39 0.41 -4.80 13.65
N ASP A 40 0.40 -4.77 14.98
CA ASP A 40 1.46 -4.24 15.84
C ASP A 40 2.33 -5.36 16.44
N GLY A 41 2.28 -6.57 15.86
CA GLY A 41 2.92 -7.77 16.41
C GLY A 41 2.05 -8.53 17.43
N ASN A 42 0.89 -8.02 17.83
CA ASN A 42 0.03 -8.72 18.81
C ASN A 42 -1.04 -9.60 18.15
N GLY A 43 -1.44 -9.30 16.91
CA GLY A 43 -2.44 -10.09 16.18
C GLY A 43 -1.89 -11.43 15.70
N ARG A 44 -2.77 -12.44 15.66
CA ARG A 44 -2.46 -13.79 15.14
C ARG A 44 -3.26 -14.04 13.87
N PHE A 45 -2.56 -14.13 12.75
CA PHE A 45 -3.19 -14.27 11.44
C PHE A 45 -3.04 -15.70 10.92
N PRO A 46 -4.05 -16.26 10.22
CA PRO A 46 -3.93 -17.58 9.61
C PRO A 46 -2.95 -17.60 8.42
N SER A 47 -2.69 -16.43 7.81
CA SER A 47 -1.73 -16.26 6.72
C SER A 47 -1.25 -14.82 6.63
N VAL A 48 -0.08 -14.61 5.99
CA VAL A 48 0.43 -13.26 5.70
C VAL A 48 -0.54 -12.49 4.80
N SER A 49 -1.19 -13.15 3.83
CA SER A 49 -2.19 -12.52 2.96
C SER A 49 -3.37 -11.94 3.75
N ARG A 50 -3.85 -12.64 4.79
CA ARG A 50 -4.92 -12.14 5.67
C ARG A 50 -4.48 -10.90 6.45
N ALA A 51 -3.23 -10.87 6.91
CA ALA A 51 -2.67 -9.69 7.57
C ALA A 51 -2.51 -8.52 6.58
N LEU A 52 -2.06 -8.80 5.36
CA LEU A 52 -1.90 -7.82 4.30
C LEU A 52 -3.24 -7.20 3.89
N SER A 53 -4.30 -7.99 3.73
CA SER A 53 -5.66 -7.48 3.51
C SER A 53 -6.09 -6.54 4.66
N ALA A 54 -5.82 -6.92 5.91
CA ALA A 54 -6.14 -6.07 7.05
C ALA A 54 -5.34 -4.75 7.05
N ALA A 55 -4.10 -4.76 6.57
CA ALA A 55 -3.27 -3.57 6.41
C ALA A 55 -3.83 -2.65 5.32
N TRP A 56 -4.23 -3.21 4.18
CA TRP A 56 -4.86 -2.44 3.10
C TRP A 56 -6.22 -1.87 3.48
N ASP A 57 -7.04 -2.60 4.24
CA ASP A 57 -8.30 -2.06 4.80
C ASP A 57 -8.03 -0.83 5.70
N ALA A 58 -6.96 -0.87 6.49
CA ALA A 58 -6.59 0.23 7.37
C ALA A 58 -6.12 1.44 6.56
N LEU A 59 -5.25 1.24 5.58
CA LEU A 59 -4.73 2.29 4.72
C LEU A 59 -5.79 2.88 3.78
N GLY A 60 -6.72 2.06 3.28
CA GLY A 60 -7.83 2.50 2.43
C GLY A 60 -8.72 3.54 3.13
N LYS A 61 -8.92 3.43 4.44
CA LYS A 61 -9.63 4.46 5.25
C LYS A 61 -8.93 5.81 5.29
N LEU A 62 -7.64 5.84 4.98
CA LEU A 62 -6.84 7.05 4.87
C LEU A 62 -6.66 7.49 3.42
N GLY A 63 -7.29 6.81 2.46
CA GLY A 63 -7.11 7.07 1.04
C GLY A 63 -5.73 6.64 0.52
N LEU A 64 -5.13 5.61 1.11
CA LEU A 64 -3.84 5.06 0.69
C LEU A 64 -4.02 3.65 0.14
N GLY A 65 -3.27 3.34 -0.92
CA GLY A 65 -3.21 2.05 -1.58
C GLY A 65 -1.78 1.64 -1.95
N PRO A 66 -1.60 0.43 -2.49
CA PRO A 66 -0.30 -0.03 -2.97
C PRO A 66 0.10 0.72 -4.24
N GLY A 67 1.31 1.26 -4.30
CA GLY A 67 1.84 1.96 -5.48
C GLY A 67 2.26 1.03 -6.63
N GLN A 68 2.10 -0.28 -6.45
CA GLN A 68 2.40 -1.31 -7.45
C GLN A 68 1.57 -2.57 -7.18
N VAL A 69 1.49 -3.47 -8.18
CA VAL A 69 0.86 -4.78 -7.98
C VAL A 69 1.66 -5.59 -6.97
N VAL A 70 1.00 -6.05 -5.90
CA VAL A 70 1.61 -6.85 -4.84
C VAL A 70 1.20 -8.32 -5.04
N THR A 71 2.16 -9.18 -5.36
CA THR A 71 1.91 -10.61 -5.58
C THR A 71 2.16 -11.42 -4.31
N ALA A 72 1.45 -12.54 -4.15
CA ALA A 72 1.59 -13.43 -2.99
C ALA A 72 2.98 -14.05 -2.87
N ASP A 73 3.68 -14.22 -4.00
CA ASP A 73 5.04 -14.77 -4.04
C ASP A 73 6.05 -13.94 -3.25
N LEU A 74 5.79 -12.64 -3.07
CA LEU A 74 6.64 -11.74 -2.29
C LEU A 74 6.68 -12.09 -0.79
N PHE A 75 5.73 -12.88 -0.30
CA PHE A 75 5.51 -13.21 1.11
C PHE A 75 5.66 -14.70 1.41
N LYS A 76 6.39 -15.44 0.55
CA LYS A 76 6.70 -16.85 0.81
C LYS A 76 7.63 -17.01 2.01
N GLY A 77 7.48 -18.15 2.70
CA GLY A 77 8.32 -18.55 3.82
C GLY A 77 7.75 -18.21 5.19
N ASP A 78 8.34 -18.82 6.20
CA ASP A 78 7.87 -18.71 7.58
C ASP A 78 8.28 -17.39 8.24
N LYS A 79 9.19 -16.60 7.65
CA LYS A 79 9.54 -15.27 8.14
C LYS A 79 10.02 -14.36 7.01
N GLY A 80 9.88 -13.06 7.20
CA GLY A 80 10.43 -12.08 6.26
C GLY A 80 10.03 -10.65 6.57
N SER A 81 10.55 -9.74 5.75
CA SER A 81 10.17 -8.33 5.76
C SER A 81 10.14 -7.76 4.35
N ARG A 82 9.25 -6.80 4.12
CA ARG A 82 9.09 -6.08 2.85
C ARG A 82 8.72 -4.63 3.11
N LEU A 83 9.15 -3.78 2.20
CA LEU A 83 8.67 -2.41 2.08
C LEU A 83 7.86 -2.29 0.80
N ILE A 84 6.63 -1.80 0.89
CA ILE A 84 5.73 -1.63 -0.24
C ILE A 84 5.49 -0.14 -0.45
N ASP A 85 5.82 0.35 -1.64
CA ASP A 85 5.53 1.72 -2.06
C ASP A 85 4.03 2.01 -1.96
N LEU A 86 3.70 3.27 -1.64
CA LEU A 86 2.32 3.71 -1.47
C LEU A 86 1.93 4.75 -2.52
N GLU A 87 0.63 4.78 -2.78
CA GLU A 87 -0.02 5.84 -3.54
C GLU A 87 -1.28 6.32 -2.83
N TRP A 88 -1.68 7.56 -3.11
CA TRP A 88 -2.99 8.07 -2.72
C TRP A 88 -4.05 7.53 -3.67
N ALA A 89 -5.24 7.25 -3.15
CA ALA A 89 -6.40 6.91 -3.96
C ALA A 89 -6.60 7.93 -5.08
N ASN A 90 -6.81 7.41 -6.28
CA ASN A 90 -7.11 8.23 -7.45
C ASN A 90 -8.40 9.02 -7.23
N THR A 91 -8.36 10.33 -7.50
CA THR A 91 -9.51 11.25 -7.39
C THR A 91 -10.09 11.62 -8.76
N THR A 92 -9.64 10.99 -9.83
CA THR A 92 -10.10 11.22 -11.20
C THR A 92 -11.22 10.26 -11.57
N ASP A 93 -12.05 10.66 -12.55
CA ASP A 93 -13.15 9.81 -13.06
C ASP A 93 -12.68 8.58 -13.84
N ASP A 94 -11.37 8.47 -14.12
CA ASP A 94 -10.80 7.34 -14.84
C ASP A 94 -10.27 6.31 -13.83
N PRO A 95 -10.93 5.16 -13.64
CA PRO A 95 -10.56 4.17 -12.63
C PRO A 95 -9.20 3.50 -12.91
N PHE A 96 -8.65 3.65 -14.11
CA PHE A 96 -7.36 3.07 -14.49
C PHE A 96 -6.19 4.04 -14.33
N MET A 97 -6.44 5.30 -13.95
CA MET A 97 -5.37 6.24 -13.65
C MET A 97 -4.74 5.93 -12.30
N PRO A 98 -3.39 5.88 -12.21
CA PRO A 98 -2.70 5.64 -10.96
C PRO A 98 -2.87 6.81 -10.00
N GLY A 99 -2.72 6.51 -8.72
CA GLY A 99 -2.72 7.47 -7.64
C GLY A 99 -1.51 8.40 -7.64
N ALA A 100 -1.57 9.45 -6.81
CA ALA A 100 -0.38 10.24 -6.53
C ALA A 100 0.60 9.41 -5.70
N ARG A 101 1.82 9.19 -6.21
CA ARG A 101 2.86 8.46 -5.47
C ARG A 101 3.18 9.16 -4.13
N VAL A 102 3.46 8.36 -3.10
CA VAL A 102 3.97 8.82 -1.81
C VAL A 102 5.50 8.67 -1.78
N PRO A 103 6.29 9.76 -1.82
CA PRO A 103 7.74 9.66 -1.93
C PRO A 103 8.48 9.50 -0.59
N ASN A 104 7.81 9.78 0.54
CA ASN A 104 8.45 9.86 1.86
C ASN A 104 8.02 8.74 2.82
N SER A 105 7.33 7.71 2.32
CA SER A 105 6.81 6.63 3.14
C SER A 105 6.41 5.42 2.31
N GLY A 106 6.55 4.23 2.90
CA GLY A 106 6.01 2.98 2.39
C GLY A 106 5.40 2.17 3.53
N LEU A 107 4.62 1.14 3.18
CA LEU A 107 4.16 0.15 4.15
C LEU A 107 5.30 -0.84 4.40
N ALA A 108 5.94 -0.73 5.56
CA ALA A 108 6.85 -1.74 6.06
C ALA A 108 6.02 -2.85 6.72
N ILE A 109 6.24 -4.09 6.30
CA ILE A 109 5.60 -5.28 6.85
C ILE A 109 6.66 -6.32 7.18
N SER A 110 6.59 -6.87 8.39
CA SER A 110 7.42 -7.98 8.86
C SER A 110 6.53 -9.09 9.38
N TRP A 111 6.89 -10.34 9.12
CA TRP A 111 6.12 -11.50 9.58
C TRP A 111 7.02 -12.62 10.09
N THR A 112 6.47 -13.40 11.02
CA THR A 112 7.04 -14.65 11.51
C THR A 112 5.92 -15.63 11.80
N LYS A 113 6.05 -16.88 11.35
CA LYS A 113 5.18 -17.99 11.66
C LYS A 113 5.55 -18.54 13.03
N MET A 114 4.54 -18.75 13.85
CA MET A 114 4.65 -19.29 15.19
C MET A 114 4.42 -20.80 15.18
N ASP A 115 4.76 -21.46 16.30
CA ASP A 115 4.64 -22.91 16.46
C ASP A 115 3.19 -23.42 16.30
N ASN A 116 2.20 -22.59 16.60
CA ASN A 116 0.78 -22.91 16.40
C ASN A 116 0.30 -22.74 14.95
N GLY A 117 1.22 -22.52 14.00
CA GLY A 117 0.94 -22.37 12.58
C GLY A 117 0.40 -21.00 12.14
N LYS A 118 0.10 -20.09 13.07
CA LYS A 118 -0.33 -18.72 12.78
C LYS A 118 0.86 -17.79 12.59
N PHE A 119 0.61 -16.65 11.94
CA PHE A 119 1.60 -15.60 11.72
C PHE A 119 1.42 -14.45 12.71
N GLU A 120 2.52 -14.03 13.30
CA GLU A 120 2.68 -12.72 13.92
C GLU A 120 3.12 -11.73 12.83
N VAL A 121 2.46 -10.57 12.76
CA VAL A 121 2.72 -9.56 11.73
C VAL A 121 2.81 -8.17 12.35
N LEU A 122 3.86 -7.44 11.98
CA LEU A 122 4.09 -6.05 12.34
C LEU A 122 4.06 -5.19 11.07
N CYS A 123 3.23 -4.15 11.08
CA CYS A 123 3.11 -3.15 10.03
C CYS A 123 3.33 -1.74 10.59
N TYR A 124 4.06 -0.92 9.84
CA TYR A 124 4.18 0.52 10.11
C TYR A 124 4.44 1.29 8.81
N LEU A 125 4.23 2.60 8.85
CA LEU A 125 4.61 3.51 7.77
C LEU A 125 6.03 4.01 8.00
N SER A 126 6.95 3.74 7.06
CA SER A 126 8.34 4.21 7.13
C SER A 126 8.44 5.73 6.94
#